data_AF-A0AAU4VJX2-F1
#
_entry.id   AF-A0AAU4VJX2-F1
#
_cell.length_a   1.000
_cell.length_b   1.000
_cell.length_c   1.000
_cell.angle_alpha   90.00
_cell.angle_beta   90.00
_cell.angle_gamma   90.00
#
_symmetry.space_group_name_H-M   'P 1'
#
loop_
_entity.id
_entity.type
_entity.pdbx_description
1 polymer ?
#
loop_
_entity_poly.entity_id
_entity_poly.type
_entity_poly.pdbx_seq_one_letter_code
_entity_poly.pdbx_strand_id
1 'polypeptide(L)'
;MATGAFPCIVCVSLTVQVEGHHEICPVCGWQDDGGDYRDPDDYVGGPNHVTLRMARENYRAFGASERRRVGRVRPPLPDEVPPPVQKGADAVASWLDFVDNPEAVRLVYGEQSVPELDGVVVRELRWLWEHGPEILIRFDLPTYPADPSQAWCEGGFDTVQVQLRLTGVAAALEAAHDCRPTGSITLGAGARTPVGARLDAGRFRARVDADRAAIHEVTAYARGSRDDELENWP
;
A
#
# COMPACT_ATOMS: atom_id res chain seq x y z
N MET A 1 26.49 14.49 -13.78
CA MET A 1 26.08 13.09 -13.98
C MET A 1 25.65 12.59 -12.61
N ALA A 2 24.36 12.36 -12.39
CA ALA A 2 23.89 11.85 -11.09
C ALA A 2 24.16 10.34 -11.06
N THR A 3 25.20 9.94 -10.34
CA THR A 3 25.41 8.55 -9.93
C THR A 3 24.22 8.16 -9.05
N GLY A 4 23.42 7.20 -9.51
CA GLY A 4 22.11 6.88 -8.96
C GLY A 4 22.20 6.43 -7.51
N ALA A 5 21.69 7.25 -6.59
CA ALA A 5 21.47 6.89 -5.21
C ALA A 5 20.01 6.45 -5.04
N PHE A 6 19.79 5.33 -4.36
CA PHE A 6 18.51 4.80 -3.95
C PHE A 6 17.95 5.55 -2.73
N PRO A 7 16.62 5.67 -2.62
CA PRO A 7 15.98 6.32 -1.47
C PRO A 7 16.10 5.47 -0.22
N CYS A 8 16.49 6.09 0.90
CA CYS A 8 16.49 5.43 2.19
C CYS A 8 15.06 5.02 2.60
N ILE A 9 14.85 3.76 2.99
CA ILE A 9 13.53 3.23 3.38
C ILE A 9 12.89 3.91 4.61
N VAL A 10 13.67 4.67 5.38
CA VAL A 10 13.20 5.44 6.56
C VAL A 10 12.86 6.88 6.20
N CYS A 11 13.79 7.61 5.58
CA CYS A 11 13.69 9.06 5.41
C CYS A 11 13.54 9.52 3.96
N VAL A 12 13.48 8.58 3.02
CA VAL A 12 13.33 8.75 1.57
C VAL A 12 14.42 9.57 0.87
N SER A 13 15.43 10.07 1.58
CA SER A 13 16.54 10.80 0.98
C SER A 13 17.41 9.86 0.13
N LEU A 14 17.87 10.34 -1.04
CA LEU A 14 18.67 9.61 -2.02
C LEU A 14 20.12 9.47 -1.54
N THR A 15 20.34 8.62 -0.54
CA THR A 15 21.65 8.51 0.14
C THR A 15 22.31 7.14 0.03
N VAL A 16 21.57 6.12 -0.45
CA VAL A 16 22.07 4.75 -0.55
C VAL A 16 22.67 4.57 -1.94
N GLN A 17 23.97 4.30 -2.08
CA GLN A 17 24.58 4.12 -3.40
C GLN A 17 24.33 2.72 -3.95
N VAL A 18 24.29 1.71 -3.08
CA VAL A 18 24.01 0.32 -3.45
C VAL A 18 23.13 -0.33 -2.38
N GLU A 19 21.95 -0.82 -2.78
CA GLU A 19 20.99 -1.46 -1.86
C GLU A 19 21.59 -2.71 -1.20
N GLY A 20 21.42 -2.87 0.11
CA GLY A 20 21.88 -4.03 0.88
C GLY A 20 23.38 -4.07 1.17
N HIS A 21 24.13 -3.01 0.88
CA HIS A 21 25.59 -2.95 1.10
C HIS A 21 26.02 -2.38 2.46
N HIS A 22 25.17 -2.47 3.48
CA HIS A 22 25.46 -2.06 4.87
C HIS A 22 25.74 -0.56 5.02
N GLU A 23 25.25 0.26 4.09
CA GLU A 23 25.43 1.71 4.13
C GLU A 23 24.56 2.33 5.23
N ILE A 24 25.10 3.32 5.94
CA ILE A 24 24.35 4.07 6.94
C ILE A 24 23.90 5.37 6.30
N CYS A 25 22.58 5.57 6.22
CA CYS A 25 22.00 6.81 5.74
C CYS A 25 22.49 7.98 6.62
N PRO A 26 23.19 8.99 6.07
CA PRO A 26 23.68 10.13 6.86
C PRO A 26 22.55 11.06 7.32
N VAL A 27 21.35 10.93 6.74
CA VAL A 27 20.19 11.78 7.04
C VAL A 27 19.41 11.29 8.25
N CYS A 28 19.16 9.98 8.34
CA CYS A 28 18.41 9.41 9.46
C CYS A 28 19.23 8.45 10.33
N GLY A 29 20.36 7.92 9.86
CA GLY A 29 21.20 6.99 10.61
C GLY A 29 20.75 5.54 10.56
N TRP A 30 19.76 5.20 9.74
CA TRP A 30 19.38 3.82 9.43
C TRP A 30 20.48 3.13 8.62
N GLN A 31 20.77 1.87 8.95
CA GLN A 31 21.70 1.06 8.18
C GLN A 31 20.93 0.15 7.22
N ASP A 32 21.21 0.26 5.92
CA ASP A 32 20.68 -0.64 4.90
C ASP A 32 21.49 -1.93 4.89
N ASP A 33 21.09 -2.89 5.72
CA ASP A 33 21.73 -4.18 5.92
C ASP A 33 21.15 -5.30 5.02
N GLY A 34 20.28 -4.95 4.06
CA GLY A 34 19.61 -5.93 3.20
C GLY A 34 18.58 -6.80 3.94
N GLY A 35 18.16 -6.40 5.14
CA GLY A 35 17.11 -7.07 5.90
C GLY A 35 15.78 -7.12 5.15
N ASP A 36 14.98 -8.14 5.44
CA ASP A 36 13.64 -8.30 4.89
C ASP A 36 12.63 -7.41 5.62
N TYR A 37 12.60 -6.13 5.26
CA TYR A 37 11.68 -5.14 5.84
C TYR A 37 10.30 -5.14 5.15
N ARG A 38 9.83 -6.31 4.69
CA ARG A 38 8.49 -6.46 4.09
C ARG A 38 7.38 -6.14 5.10
N ASP A 39 7.53 -6.61 6.33
CA ASP A 39 6.71 -6.21 7.46
C ASP A 39 7.43 -5.11 8.25
N PRO A 40 6.92 -3.86 8.29
CA PRO A 40 7.58 -2.77 8.99
C PRO A 40 7.50 -2.88 10.51
N ASP A 41 6.64 -3.76 11.04
CA ASP A 41 6.46 -4.02 12.47
C ASP A 41 7.26 -5.23 12.95
N ASP A 42 7.72 -6.08 12.03
CA ASP A 42 8.62 -7.17 12.36
C ASP A 42 10.02 -6.62 12.69
N TYR A 43 10.60 -7.15 13.77
CA TYR A 43 11.96 -6.83 14.15
C TYR A 43 12.91 -7.82 13.49
N VAL A 44 13.43 -7.42 12.33
CA VAL A 44 14.31 -8.23 11.46
C VAL A 44 15.69 -8.50 12.10
N GLY A 45 16.05 -7.78 13.17
CA GLY A 45 17.36 -7.87 13.82
C GLY A 45 18.44 -7.08 13.09
N GLY A 46 19.71 -7.31 13.43
CA GLY A 46 20.85 -6.63 12.81
C GLY A 46 21.29 -5.33 13.53
N PRO A 47 21.96 -4.40 12.82
CA PRO A 47 22.53 -3.17 13.39
C PRO A 47 21.49 -2.11 13.79
N ASN A 48 20.25 -2.24 13.32
CA ASN A 48 19.12 -1.38 13.67
C ASN A 48 18.37 -2.01 14.85
N HIS A 49 18.18 -1.27 15.95
CA HIS A 49 17.59 -1.83 17.18
C HIS A 49 16.11 -1.47 17.37
N VAL A 50 15.45 -1.07 16.28
CA VAL A 50 14.03 -0.74 16.23
C VAL A 50 13.44 -1.28 14.94
N THR A 51 12.13 -1.49 14.90
CA THR A 51 11.42 -1.86 13.67
C THR A 51 11.46 -0.73 12.64
N LEU A 52 11.20 -1.03 11.37
CA LEU A 52 11.17 -0.01 10.33
C LEU A 52 10.08 1.06 10.61
N ARG A 53 8.92 0.65 11.14
CA ARG A 53 7.86 1.58 11.59
C ARG A 53 8.40 2.55 12.63
N MET A 54 8.99 2.03 13.69
CA MET A 54 9.54 2.85 14.78
C MET A 54 10.63 3.79 14.28
N ALA A 55 11.48 3.35 13.34
CA ALA A 55 12.50 4.21 12.74
C ALA A 55 11.92 5.38 11.95
N ARG A 56 10.86 5.14 11.17
CA ARG A 56 10.14 6.20 10.43
C ARG A 56 9.49 7.20 11.38
N GLU A 57 8.86 6.71 12.45
CA GLU A 57 8.25 7.55 13.49
C GLU A 57 9.30 8.39 14.23
N ASN A 58 10.42 7.78 14.62
CA ASN A 58 11.55 8.44 15.24
C ASN A 58 12.12 9.55 14.35
N TYR A 59 12.28 9.28 13.05
CA TYR A 59 12.77 10.29 12.11
C TYR A 59 11.81 11.48 12.00
N ARG A 60 10.50 11.23 11.94
CA ARG A 60 9.47 12.28 11.97
C ARG A 60 9.50 13.08 13.27
N ALA A 61 9.77 12.43 14.40
CA ALA A 61 9.74 13.06 15.72
C ALA A 61 11.02 13.86 16.06
N PHE A 62 12.20 13.37 15.69
CA PHE A 62 13.48 13.96 16.11
C PHE A 62 14.60 13.87 15.06
N GLY A 63 14.29 13.55 13.80
CA GLY A 63 15.24 13.63 12.69
C GLY A 63 16.26 12.49 12.63
N ALA A 64 16.08 11.41 13.39
CA ALA A 64 16.93 10.22 13.29
C ALA A 64 16.10 8.94 13.45
N SER A 65 16.54 7.83 12.86
CA SER A 65 15.90 6.52 12.96
C SER A 65 15.89 5.99 14.39
N GLU A 66 16.87 6.36 15.20
CA GLU A 66 17.01 5.93 16.59
C GLU A 66 17.61 7.04 17.43
N ARG A 67 17.24 7.11 18.73
CA ARG A 67 17.77 8.15 19.63
C ARG A 67 19.30 8.19 19.69
N ARG A 68 19.97 7.03 19.59
CA ARG A 68 21.44 6.95 19.59
C ARG A 68 22.09 7.59 18.36
N ARG A 69 21.33 7.85 17.29
CA ARG A 69 21.81 8.40 16.02
C ARG A 69 21.68 9.91 15.93
N VAL A 70 20.90 10.57 16.79
CA VAL A 70 20.60 12.02 16.73
C VAL A 70 21.84 12.91 16.61
N GLY A 71 22.91 12.62 17.36
CA GLY A 71 24.16 13.39 17.29
C GLY A 71 25.09 13.03 16.12
N ARG A 72 24.67 12.11 15.23
CA ARG A 72 25.49 11.55 14.15
C ARG A 72 24.84 11.70 12.77
N VAL A 73 23.70 12.37 12.69
CA VAL A 73 22.96 12.62 11.45
C VAL A 73 23.06 14.08 11.05
N ARG A 74 22.66 14.37 9.81
CA ARG A 74 22.57 15.72 9.26
C ARG A 74 21.29 15.90 8.45
N PRO A 75 20.85 17.14 8.17
CA PRO A 75 19.81 17.37 7.16
C PRO A 75 20.21 16.81 5.78
N PRO A 76 19.24 16.46 4.92
CA PRO A 76 19.50 16.09 3.54
C PRO A 76 20.11 17.26 2.76
N LEU A 77 21.05 16.96 1.87
CA LEU A 77 21.58 17.92 0.91
C LEU A 77 20.55 18.18 -0.20
N PRO A 78 20.62 19.32 -0.91
CA PRO A 78 19.65 19.65 -1.96
C PRO A 78 19.50 18.61 -3.08
N ASP A 79 20.58 17.87 -3.39
CA ASP A 79 20.64 16.80 -4.38
C ASP A 79 20.23 15.42 -3.83
N GLU A 80 20.14 15.27 -2.51
CA GLU A 80 19.63 14.07 -1.82
C GLU A 80 18.12 14.14 -1.57
N VAL A 81 17.54 15.33 -1.66
CA VAL A 81 16.08 15.49 -1.66
C VAL A 81 15.58 14.91 -2.98
N PRO A 82 14.74 13.85 -2.95
CA PRO A 82 14.15 13.33 -4.16
C PRO A 82 13.47 14.49 -4.91
N PRO A 83 13.64 14.60 -6.23
CA PRO A 83 12.87 15.58 -6.98
C PRO A 83 11.39 15.36 -6.64
N PRO A 84 10.60 16.44 -6.43
CA PRO A 84 9.17 16.28 -6.25
C PRO A 84 8.68 15.41 -7.40
N VAL A 85 8.03 14.29 -7.08
CA VAL A 85 7.54 13.33 -8.07
C VAL A 85 6.84 14.12 -9.16
N GLN A 86 7.50 14.24 -10.32
CA GLN A 86 6.91 14.89 -11.46
C GLN A 86 5.79 13.95 -11.87
N LYS A 87 4.55 14.32 -11.55
CA LYS A 87 3.36 13.69 -12.11
C LYS A 87 3.48 13.83 -13.63
N GLY A 88 4.04 12.81 -14.28
CA GLY A 88 3.95 12.65 -15.71
C GLY A 88 2.47 12.50 -16.03
N ALA A 89 1.91 13.49 -16.74
CA ALA A 89 0.50 13.55 -17.04
C ALA A 89 0.05 12.52 -18.08
N ASP A 90 0.94 11.68 -18.65
CA ASP A 90 0.60 10.85 -19.83
C ASP A 90 1.09 9.39 -19.78
N ALA A 91 1.39 8.85 -18.59
CA ALA A 91 1.37 7.40 -18.37
C ALA A 91 0.53 7.15 -17.12
N VAL A 92 -0.67 6.63 -17.29
CA VAL A 92 -1.51 6.22 -16.16
C VAL A 92 -0.79 5.04 -15.51
N ALA A 93 -0.02 5.30 -14.45
CA ALA A 93 0.59 4.26 -13.64
C ALA A 93 -0.53 3.31 -13.20
N SER A 94 -0.33 2.02 -13.43
CA SER A 94 -1.30 1.01 -13.04
C SER A 94 -1.42 1.04 -11.53
N TRP A 95 -2.62 0.87 -10.97
CA TRP A 95 -2.78 0.77 -9.52
C TRP A 95 -1.93 -0.36 -8.92
N LEU A 96 -1.60 -1.38 -9.72
CA LEU A 96 -0.70 -2.48 -9.35
C LEU A 96 0.74 -2.02 -9.08
N ASP A 97 1.18 -0.90 -9.65
CA ASP A 97 2.51 -0.35 -9.43
C ASP A 97 2.68 0.18 -7.98
N PHE A 98 1.57 0.37 -7.28
CA PHE A 98 1.54 0.80 -5.88
C PHE A 98 1.29 -0.34 -4.89
N VAL A 99 1.24 -1.58 -5.37
CA VAL A 99 0.99 -2.77 -4.57
C VAL A 99 2.23 -3.66 -4.54
N ASP A 100 2.64 -4.08 -3.35
CA ASP A 100 3.89 -4.80 -3.16
C ASP A 100 3.91 -6.22 -3.76
N ASN A 101 2.74 -6.86 -3.82
CA ASN A 101 2.55 -8.25 -4.25
C ASN A 101 1.38 -8.39 -5.24
N PRO A 102 1.45 -7.77 -6.44
CA PRO A 102 0.35 -7.74 -7.40
C PRO A 102 0.14 -9.09 -8.12
N GLU A 103 1.07 -10.03 -7.98
CA GLU A 103 1.11 -11.29 -8.74
C GLU A 103 -0.13 -12.15 -8.59
N ALA A 104 -0.78 -12.14 -7.42
CA ALA A 104 -2.02 -12.88 -7.21
C ALA A 104 -3.14 -12.38 -8.13
N VAL A 105 -3.24 -11.06 -8.34
CA VAL A 105 -4.24 -10.46 -9.23
C VAL A 105 -3.83 -10.68 -10.68
N ARG A 106 -2.54 -10.52 -11.02
CA ARG A 106 -2.04 -10.79 -12.38
C ARG A 106 -2.29 -12.24 -12.80
N LEU A 107 -2.08 -13.20 -11.91
CA LEU A 107 -2.32 -14.62 -12.19
C LEU A 107 -3.79 -14.92 -12.52
N VAL A 108 -4.73 -14.23 -11.88
CA VAL A 108 -6.17 -14.41 -12.13
C VAL A 108 -6.59 -13.93 -13.51
N TYR A 109 -5.97 -12.85 -14.02
CA TYR A 109 -6.28 -12.29 -15.33
C TYR A 109 -5.36 -12.82 -16.44
N GLY A 110 -4.23 -13.43 -16.10
CA GLY A 110 -3.28 -13.99 -17.07
C GLY A 110 -2.80 -12.93 -18.06
N GLU A 111 -2.99 -13.19 -19.35
CA GLU A 111 -2.65 -12.27 -20.45
C GLU A 111 -3.69 -11.14 -20.62
N GLN A 112 -4.85 -11.23 -19.97
CA GLN A 112 -5.85 -10.17 -19.98
C GLN A 112 -5.35 -8.97 -19.17
N SER A 113 -5.60 -7.77 -19.70
CA SER A 113 -5.45 -6.53 -18.92
C SER A 113 -6.26 -6.62 -17.62
N VAL A 114 -5.58 -6.43 -16.49
CA VAL A 114 -6.24 -6.27 -15.18
C VAL A 114 -7.15 -5.03 -15.26
N PRO A 115 -8.40 -5.09 -14.76
CA PRO A 115 -9.30 -3.95 -14.80
C PRO A 115 -8.78 -2.81 -13.93
N GLU A 116 -9.03 -1.59 -14.38
CA GLU A 116 -8.93 -0.40 -13.54
C GLU A 116 -9.95 -0.49 -12.39
N LEU A 117 -9.65 0.18 -11.28
CA LEU A 117 -10.50 0.18 -10.10
C LEU A 117 -11.65 1.21 -10.20
N ASP A 118 -12.27 1.31 -11.37
CA ASP A 118 -13.45 2.13 -11.64
C ASP A 118 -14.71 1.25 -11.71
N GLY A 119 -15.78 1.66 -11.03
CA GLY A 119 -17.01 0.87 -10.89
C GLY A 119 -16.89 -0.35 -9.95
N VAL A 120 -15.91 -0.36 -9.06
CA VAL A 120 -15.76 -1.41 -8.02
C VAL A 120 -16.91 -1.36 -7.02
N VAL A 121 -17.29 -2.53 -6.50
CA VAL A 121 -18.27 -2.63 -5.41
C VAL A 121 -17.51 -2.81 -4.11
N VAL A 122 -17.42 -1.76 -3.30
CA VAL A 122 -16.81 -1.82 -1.97
C VAL A 122 -17.76 -2.56 -1.04
N ARG A 123 -17.32 -3.73 -0.54
CA ARG A 123 -18.09 -4.57 0.36
C ARG A 123 -17.84 -4.23 1.81
N GLU A 124 -16.59 -3.87 2.13
CA GLU A 124 -16.21 -3.65 3.51
C GLU A 124 -14.95 -2.80 3.62
N LEU A 125 -14.91 -1.97 4.67
CA LEU A 125 -13.74 -1.22 5.09
C LEU A 125 -13.56 -1.43 6.59
N ARG A 126 -12.51 -2.15 6.99
CA ARG A 126 -12.21 -2.47 8.39
C ARG A 126 -10.94 -1.78 8.84
N TRP A 127 -10.99 -1.24 10.05
CA TRP A 127 -9.82 -0.77 10.78
C TRP A 127 -9.30 -1.87 11.67
N LEU A 128 -8.03 -2.19 11.53
CA LEU A 128 -7.34 -3.15 12.39
C LEU A 128 -6.27 -2.39 13.18
N TRP A 129 -6.08 -2.79 14.43
CA TRP A 129 -5.16 -2.15 15.37
C TRP A 129 -4.14 -3.11 15.97
N GLU A 130 -4.17 -4.39 15.58
CA GLU A 130 -3.37 -5.46 16.21
C GLU A 130 -1.86 -5.28 15.98
N HIS A 131 -1.46 -4.74 14.84
CA HIS A 131 -0.05 -4.45 14.48
C HIS A 131 0.17 -2.97 14.14
N GLY A 132 -0.68 -2.07 14.65
CA GLY A 132 -0.71 -0.65 14.28
C GLY A 132 -1.92 -0.29 13.40
N PRO A 133 -2.07 0.98 12.96
CA PRO A 133 -3.23 1.40 12.17
C PRO A 133 -3.15 0.79 10.78
N GLU A 134 -4.03 -0.18 10.53
CA GLU A 134 -4.20 -0.83 9.25
C GLU A 134 -5.63 -0.64 8.75
N ILE A 135 -5.77 -0.60 7.42
CA ILE A 135 -7.08 -0.66 6.77
C ILE A 135 -7.12 -1.87 5.85
N LEU A 136 -8.17 -2.65 6.00
CA LEU A 136 -8.54 -3.71 5.07
C LEU A 136 -9.74 -3.24 4.24
N ILE A 137 -9.57 -3.23 2.92
CA ILE A 137 -10.62 -2.86 1.98
C ILE A 137 -10.97 -4.12 1.19
N ARG A 138 -12.22 -4.57 1.31
CA ARG A 138 -12.75 -5.70 0.55
C ARG A 138 -13.67 -5.17 -0.52
N PHE A 139 -13.40 -5.49 -1.78
CA PHE A 139 -14.18 -4.99 -2.91
C PHE A 139 -14.22 -6.01 -4.05
N ASP A 140 -15.25 -5.91 -4.87
CA ASP A 140 -15.39 -6.71 -6.09
C ASP A 140 -14.83 -5.95 -7.29
N LEU A 141 -14.08 -6.66 -8.14
CA LEU A 141 -13.58 -6.12 -9.40
C LEU A 141 -14.72 -5.97 -10.41
N PRO A 142 -14.68 -4.93 -11.28
CA PRO A 142 -15.77 -4.60 -12.18
C PRO A 142 -15.93 -5.62 -13.32
N THR A 143 -14.84 -6.30 -13.68
CA THR A 143 -14.77 -7.22 -14.81
C THR A 143 -14.23 -8.57 -14.36
N TYR A 144 -14.95 -9.65 -14.70
CA TYR A 144 -14.50 -11.02 -14.45
C TYR A 144 -13.45 -11.44 -15.50
N PRO A 145 -12.46 -12.29 -15.15
CA PRO A 145 -11.48 -12.79 -16.11
C PRO A 145 -12.15 -13.59 -17.24
N ALA A 146 -11.61 -13.48 -18.44
CA ALA A 146 -12.09 -14.18 -19.64
C ALA A 146 -11.74 -15.68 -19.62
N ASP A 147 -10.64 -16.04 -18.95
CA ASP A 147 -10.17 -17.42 -18.78
C ASP A 147 -9.93 -17.73 -17.29
N PRO A 148 -11.00 -17.87 -16.50
CA PRO A 148 -10.91 -18.22 -15.08
C PRO A 148 -10.41 -19.66 -14.88
N SER A 149 -9.86 -19.94 -13.70
CA SER A 149 -9.39 -21.29 -13.36
C SER A 149 -10.51 -22.35 -13.46
N GLN A 150 -10.14 -23.61 -13.70
CA GLN A 150 -11.11 -24.71 -13.77
C GLN A 150 -12.00 -24.80 -12.53
N ALA A 151 -11.45 -24.59 -11.33
CA ALA A 151 -12.22 -24.59 -10.09
C ALA A 151 -13.28 -23.49 -10.05
N TRP A 152 -13.00 -22.32 -10.63
CA TRP A 152 -13.94 -21.20 -10.69
C TRP A 152 -15.03 -21.41 -11.75
N CYS A 153 -14.67 -22.02 -12.89
CA CYS A 153 -15.63 -22.48 -13.89
C CYS A 153 -16.60 -23.50 -13.31
N GLU A 154 -16.09 -24.53 -12.62
CA GLU A 154 -16.90 -25.58 -11.99
C GLU A 154 -17.78 -25.03 -10.87
N GLY A 155 -17.29 -24.03 -10.13
CA GLY A 155 -18.06 -23.31 -9.11
C GLY A 155 -19.12 -22.35 -9.65
N GLY A 156 -19.14 -22.07 -10.96
CA GLY A 156 -20.06 -21.13 -11.57
C GLY A 156 -19.86 -19.69 -11.11
N PHE A 157 -18.62 -19.32 -10.72
CA PHE A 157 -18.31 -17.98 -10.21
C PHE A 157 -18.33 -16.94 -11.33
N ASP A 158 -18.75 -15.72 -10.99
CA ASP A 158 -18.91 -14.62 -11.94
C ASP A 158 -18.30 -13.30 -11.43
N THR A 159 -17.74 -13.32 -10.21
CA THR A 159 -17.20 -12.13 -9.55
C THR A 159 -15.87 -12.45 -8.89
N VAL A 160 -14.88 -11.59 -9.12
CA VAL A 160 -13.60 -11.61 -8.38
C VAL A 160 -13.68 -10.61 -7.24
N GLN A 161 -13.34 -11.05 -6.04
CA GLN A 161 -13.24 -10.23 -4.84
C GLN A 161 -11.78 -10.12 -4.40
N VAL A 162 -11.38 -8.91 -4.03
CA VAL A 162 -10.04 -8.59 -3.59
C VAL A 162 -10.09 -7.99 -2.19
N GLN A 163 -9.18 -8.43 -1.33
CA GLN A 163 -8.89 -7.78 -0.07
C GLN A 163 -7.54 -7.06 -0.18
N LEU A 164 -7.58 -5.74 -0.16
CA LEU A 164 -6.42 -4.87 -0.16
C LEU A 164 -6.12 -4.44 1.28
N ARG A 165 -4.90 -4.68 1.72
CA ARG A 165 -4.39 -4.27 3.03
C ARG A 165 -3.48 -3.07 2.88
N LEU A 166 -3.76 -2.02 3.65
CA LEU A 166 -2.94 -0.81 3.78
C LEU A 166 -2.34 -0.78 5.18
N THR A 167 -1.02 -0.64 5.29
CA THR A 167 -0.32 -0.62 6.58
C THR A 167 0.38 0.71 6.84
N GLY A 168 0.54 1.08 8.11
CA GLY A 168 1.10 2.37 8.50
C GLY A 168 0.25 3.55 8.06
N VAL A 169 -1.05 3.43 8.35
CA VAL A 169 -2.07 4.32 7.82
C VAL A 169 -2.15 5.64 8.60
N ALA A 170 -2.15 6.75 7.86
CA ALA A 170 -2.68 8.03 8.27
C ALA A 170 -3.90 8.37 7.37
N ALA A 171 -5.11 8.37 7.91
CA ALA A 171 -6.31 8.62 7.11
C ALA A 171 -7.05 9.91 7.48
N ALA A 172 -7.79 10.42 6.51
CA ALA A 172 -8.87 11.39 6.70
C ALA A 172 -10.14 10.82 6.07
N LEU A 173 -11.21 10.72 6.86
CA LEU A 173 -12.49 10.15 6.44
C LEU A 173 -13.56 11.25 6.39
N GLU A 174 -14.18 11.42 5.24
CA GLU A 174 -15.41 12.20 5.08
C GLU A 174 -16.53 11.22 4.68
N ALA A 175 -17.25 10.70 5.68
CA ALA A 175 -18.33 9.75 5.47
C ALA A 175 -19.70 10.43 5.57
N ALA A 176 -20.60 10.14 4.62
CA ALA A 176 -22.02 10.43 4.73
C ALA A 176 -22.79 9.12 4.96
N HIS A 177 -23.91 9.19 5.69
CA HIS A 177 -24.67 8.02 6.17
C HIS A 177 -25.39 7.20 5.07
N ASP A 178 -25.41 7.67 3.82
CA ASP A 178 -26.19 7.07 2.74
C ASP A 178 -25.36 7.02 1.46
N CYS A 179 -24.62 5.93 1.29
CA CYS A 179 -23.69 5.74 0.19
C CYS A 179 -23.97 4.41 -0.51
N ARG A 180 -24.10 4.46 -1.84
CA ARG A 180 -24.13 3.24 -2.65
C ARG A 180 -22.72 2.61 -2.63
N PRO A 181 -22.60 1.28 -2.53
CA PRO A 181 -21.30 0.60 -2.43
C PRO A 181 -20.49 0.64 -3.72
N THR A 182 -21.09 1.05 -4.84
CA THR A 182 -20.41 1.18 -6.12
C THR A 182 -19.69 2.52 -6.25
N GLY A 183 -18.42 2.50 -6.62
CA GLY A 183 -17.58 3.68 -6.73
C GLY A 183 -16.26 3.41 -7.42
N SER A 184 -15.29 4.28 -7.20
CA SER A 184 -13.92 4.13 -7.69
C SER A 184 -12.93 4.08 -6.54
N ILE A 185 -11.90 3.26 -6.69
CA ILE A 185 -10.71 3.29 -5.84
C ILE A 185 -9.55 3.77 -6.72
N THR A 186 -8.71 4.65 -6.21
CA THR A 186 -7.50 5.08 -6.91
C THR A 186 -6.30 4.91 -5.99
N LEU A 187 -5.25 4.25 -6.48
CA LEU A 187 -3.95 4.19 -5.81
C LEU A 187 -2.96 5.12 -6.52
N GLY A 188 -2.09 5.75 -5.76
CA GLY A 188 -1.08 6.66 -6.25
C GLY A 188 -0.04 7.02 -5.20
N ALA A 189 0.79 8.01 -5.48
CA ALA A 189 1.70 8.57 -4.48
C ALA A 189 0.91 9.33 -3.39
N GLY A 190 1.18 8.99 -2.12
CA GLY A 190 0.56 9.65 -0.97
C GLY A 190 1.14 11.04 -0.70
N ALA A 191 0.42 11.87 0.05
CA ALA A 191 0.89 13.21 0.39
C ALA A 191 1.96 13.18 1.50
N ARG A 192 1.92 12.15 2.36
CA ARG A 192 2.76 12.02 3.56
C ARG A 192 3.50 10.68 3.65
N THR A 193 3.12 9.73 2.81
CA THR A 193 3.65 8.37 2.75
C THR A 193 3.73 7.94 1.28
N PRO A 194 4.47 6.86 0.95
CA PRO A 194 4.64 6.44 -0.44
C PRO A 194 3.33 6.07 -1.15
N VAL A 195 2.35 5.49 -0.43
CA VAL A 195 1.06 5.08 -1.00
C VAL A 195 -0.06 6.03 -0.55
N GLY A 196 -0.85 6.49 -1.50
CA GLY A 196 -2.12 7.18 -1.28
C GLY A 196 -3.25 6.39 -1.92
N ALA A 197 -4.27 6.06 -1.15
CA ALA A 197 -5.51 5.46 -1.62
C ALA A 197 -6.68 6.44 -1.46
N ARG A 198 -7.49 6.56 -2.50
CA ARG A 198 -8.70 7.37 -2.50
C ARG A 198 -9.90 6.50 -2.85
N LEU A 199 -10.95 6.62 -2.06
CA LEU A 199 -12.20 5.91 -2.26
C LEU A 199 -13.32 6.92 -2.48
N ASP A 200 -14.01 6.78 -3.61
CA ASP A 200 -15.11 7.65 -4.01
C ASP A 200 -16.34 6.78 -4.33
N ALA A 201 -17.27 6.61 -3.39
CA ALA A 201 -18.48 5.80 -3.57
C ALA A 201 -19.76 6.57 -3.19
N GLY A 202 -20.52 7.04 -4.18
CA GLY A 202 -21.63 7.96 -3.95
C GLY A 202 -21.17 9.24 -3.22
N ARG A 203 -21.67 9.46 -2.00
CA ARG A 203 -21.27 10.58 -1.11
C ARG A 203 -20.11 10.23 -0.17
N PHE A 204 -19.67 8.98 -0.15
CA PHE A 204 -18.55 8.54 0.67
C PHE A 204 -17.24 8.98 0.01
N ARG A 205 -16.37 9.57 0.82
CA ARG A 205 -15.03 9.99 0.43
C ARG A 205 -14.05 9.60 1.52
N ALA A 206 -13.15 8.67 1.21
CA ALA A 206 -12.02 8.36 2.10
C ALA A 206 -10.70 8.67 1.41
N ARG A 207 -9.77 9.25 2.17
CA ARG A 207 -8.37 9.39 1.77
C ARG A 207 -7.49 8.74 2.81
N VAL A 208 -6.63 7.86 2.33
CA VAL A 208 -5.74 7.06 3.16
C VAL A 208 -4.34 7.27 2.62
N ASP A 209 -3.46 7.87 3.42
CA ASP A 209 -2.02 7.82 3.19
C ASP A 209 -1.51 6.58 3.94
N ALA A 210 -0.84 5.66 3.26
CA ALA A 210 -0.27 4.46 3.85
C ALA A 210 1.20 4.31 3.49
N ASP A 211 1.96 3.67 4.37
CA ASP A 211 3.36 3.37 4.11
C ASP A 211 3.50 2.30 3.00
N ARG A 212 2.55 1.35 2.93
CA ARG A 212 2.54 0.22 1.98
C ARG A 212 1.11 -0.21 1.63
N ALA A 213 0.97 -0.89 0.48
CA ALA A 213 -0.24 -1.61 0.10
C ALA A 213 0.10 -3.02 -0.39
N ALA A 214 -0.70 -4.00 0.03
CA ALA A 214 -0.53 -5.40 -0.34
C ALA A 214 -1.87 -6.07 -0.58
N ILE A 215 -1.91 -7.02 -1.53
CA ILE A 215 -3.02 -7.95 -1.67
C ILE A 215 -2.96 -8.92 -0.48
N HIS A 216 -4.01 -8.91 0.34
CA HIS A 216 -4.17 -9.87 1.42
C HIS A 216 -4.76 -11.18 0.89
N GLU A 217 -5.79 -11.07 0.05
CA GLU A 217 -6.52 -12.22 -0.48
C GLU A 217 -7.18 -11.88 -1.82
N VAL A 218 -7.27 -12.87 -2.72
CA VAL A 218 -8.07 -12.82 -3.95
C VAL A 218 -8.95 -14.06 -4.00
N THR A 219 -10.26 -13.87 -4.08
CA THR A 219 -11.27 -14.93 -4.13
C THR A 219 -12.25 -14.69 -5.27
N ALA A 220 -13.11 -15.67 -5.57
CA ALA A 220 -14.20 -15.50 -6.52
C ALA A 220 -15.47 -16.18 -5.99
N TYR A 221 -16.64 -15.67 -6.39
CA TYR A 221 -17.94 -16.21 -6.02
C TYR A 221 -18.98 -15.95 -7.12
N ALA A 222 -20.16 -16.56 -6.99
CA ALA A 222 -21.30 -16.34 -7.88
C ALA A 222 -22.28 -15.32 -7.26
N ARG A 223 -22.61 -14.24 -7.95
CA ARG A 223 -23.62 -13.28 -7.46
C ARG A 223 -24.97 -13.97 -7.28
N GLY A 224 -25.58 -13.78 -6.11
CA GLY A 224 -26.85 -14.41 -5.75
C GLY A 224 -26.75 -15.77 -5.06
N SER A 225 -25.55 -16.33 -4.82
CA SER A 225 -25.38 -17.49 -3.95
C SER A 225 -25.19 -17.07 -2.48
N ARG A 226 -26.29 -17.00 -1.72
CA ARG A 226 -26.43 -17.15 -0.25
C ARG A 226 -25.55 -16.39 0.76
N ASP A 227 -24.52 -15.64 0.37
CA ASP A 227 -23.76 -14.76 1.28
C ASP A 227 -24.31 -13.32 1.34
N ASP A 228 -25.25 -12.97 0.45
CA ASP A 228 -26.06 -11.73 0.55
C ASP A 228 -27.18 -11.86 1.62
N GLU A 229 -27.37 -13.04 2.25
CA GLU A 229 -28.41 -13.28 3.28
C GLU A 229 -27.92 -13.14 4.73
N LEU A 230 -26.65 -12.80 4.99
CA LEU A 230 -26.15 -12.55 6.35
C LEU A 230 -26.21 -11.08 6.79
N GLU A 231 -27.07 -10.27 6.16
CA GLU A 231 -27.44 -8.92 6.61
C GLU A 231 -28.84 -8.86 7.25
N ASN A 232 -29.37 -9.99 7.73
CA ASN A 232 -30.48 -10.00 8.68
C ASN A 232 -30.00 -10.50 10.05
N TRP A 233 -29.56 -9.57 10.89
CA TRP A 233 -29.63 -9.73 12.34
C TRP A 233 -30.40 -8.54 12.95
N PRO A 234 -31.34 -8.78 13.89
CA PRO A 234 -32.18 -7.75 14.52
C PRO A 234 -31.43 -6.71 15.35
#